data_AF-A0A957F7J0-F1
#
_entry.id   AF-A0A957F7J0-F1
#
_cell.length_a   1.000
_cell.length_b   1.000
_cell.length_c   1.000
_cell.angle_alpha   90.00
_cell.angle_beta   90.00
_cell.angle_gamma   90.00
#
_symmetry.space_group_name_H-M   'P 1'
#
loop_
_entity.id
_entity.type
_entity.pdbx_description
1 polymer ?
#
loop_
_entity_poly.entity_id
_entity_poly.type
_entity_poly.pdbx_seq_one_letter_code
_entity_poly.pdbx_strand_id
1 'polypeptide(L)'
;MMHDETVDLAYLNDILVNKLRVKRQPVAITYCPAEPPAGYEPVDVVACAVVRLAEEGRRVYVNAQHHDCRVGQYHLGLLPDA
;
A
#
# COMPACT_ATOMS: atom_id res chain seq x y z
N MET A 1 21.20 2.30 -17.00
CA MET A 1 20.55 3.57 -17.40
C MET A 1 19.16 3.52 -16.82
N MET A 2 18.86 4.29 -15.77
CA MET A 2 17.52 4.38 -15.19
C MET A 2 16.66 5.15 -16.20
N HIS A 3 15.64 4.51 -16.76
CA HIS A 3 14.70 5.20 -17.62
C HIS A 3 13.86 6.12 -16.72
N ASP A 4 13.97 7.43 -16.95
CA ASP A 4 13.06 8.44 -16.41
C ASP A 4 11.76 8.41 -17.22
N GLU A 5 11.13 7.24 -17.25
CA GLU A 5 9.78 7.08 -17.77
C GLU A 5 8.85 7.61 -16.69
N THR A 6 8.51 8.89 -16.76
CA THR A 6 7.42 9.47 -15.97
C THR A 6 6.17 8.64 -16.23
N VAL A 7 5.83 7.78 -15.26
CA VAL A 7 4.66 6.92 -15.32
C VAL A 7 3.41 7.79 -15.44
N ASP A 8 2.65 7.61 -16.52
CA ASP A 8 1.37 8.29 -16.69
C ASP A 8 0.32 7.70 -15.73
N LEU A 9 0.19 8.35 -14.58
CA LEU A 9 -0.75 7.96 -13.52
C LEU A 9 -2.21 8.05 -13.95
N ALA A 10 -2.56 8.95 -14.88
CA ALA A 10 -3.92 9.10 -15.37
C ALA A 10 -4.29 7.92 -16.28
N TYR A 11 -3.38 7.54 -17.19
CA TYR A 11 -3.56 6.36 -18.02
C TYR A 11 -3.57 5.06 -17.20
N LEU A 12 -2.69 4.95 -16.21
CA LEU A 12 -2.68 3.81 -15.29
C LEU A 12 -4.00 3.70 -14.51
N ASN A 13 -4.54 4.82 -14.02
CA ASN A 13 -5.84 4.85 -13.35
C ASN A 13 -6.98 4.37 -14.26
N ASP A 14 -7.03 4.85 -15.52
CA ASP A 14 -8.02 4.42 -16.50
C ASP A 14 -7.96 2.90 -16.77
N ILE A 15 -6.75 2.34 -16.90
CA ILE A 15 -6.57 0.90 -17.05
C ILE A 15 -7.13 0.15 -15.83
N LEU A 16 -6.75 0.55 -14.63
CA LEU A 16 -7.09 -0.15 -13.39
C LEU A 16 -8.58 -0.05 -13.03
N VAL A 17 -9.22 1.08 -13.32
CA VAL A 17 -10.61 1.35 -12.90
C VAL A 17 -11.61 0.99 -14.00
N ASN A 18 -11.32 1.31 -15.26
CA ASN A 18 -12.30 1.25 -16.35
C ASN A 18 -12.09 0.06 -17.29
N LYS A 19 -10.84 -0.37 -17.53
CA LYS A 19 -10.53 -1.44 -18.51
C LYS A 19 -10.33 -2.81 -17.88
N LEU A 20 -9.75 -2.88 -16.68
CA LEU A 20 -9.58 -4.12 -15.94
C LEU A 20 -10.86 -4.46 -15.18
N ARG A 21 -11.42 -5.64 -15.48
CA ARG A 21 -12.49 -6.22 -14.67
C ARG A 21 -11.90 -6.95 -13.46
N VAL A 22 -11.75 -6.22 -12.36
CA VAL A 22 -11.40 -6.81 -11.07
C VAL A 22 -12.66 -7.35 -10.38
N LYS A 23 -12.55 -8.52 -9.73
CA LYS A 23 -13.67 -9.17 -9.01
C LYS A 23 -14.16 -8.34 -7.81
N ARG A 24 -13.30 -7.48 -7.26
CA ARG A 24 -13.54 -6.65 -6.07
C ARG A 24 -13.17 -5.20 -6.37
N GLN A 25 -13.58 -4.28 -5.50
CA GLN A 25 -13.17 -2.88 -5.61
C GLN A 25 -11.65 -2.77 -5.57
N PRO A 26 -11.03 -2.02 -6.50
CA PRO A 26 -9.59 -1.84 -6.51
C PRO A 26 -9.17 -1.01 -5.28
N VAL A 27 -8.08 -1.42 -4.64
CA VAL A 27 -7.47 -0.71 -3.51
C VAL A 27 -6.10 -0.19 -3.93
N ALA A 28 -5.78 1.04 -3.56
CA ALA A 28 -4.47 1.64 -3.80
C ALA A 28 -3.60 1.47 -2.55
N ILE A 29 -2.43 0.87 -2.71
CA ILE A 29 -1.42 0.71 -1.65
C ILE A 29 -0.15 1.38 -2.15
N THR A 30 0.41 2.25 -1.33
CA THR A 30 1.64 2.99 -1.67
C THR A 30 2.62 2.94 -0.51
N TYR A 31 3.90 2.97 -0.84
CA TYR A 31 4.97 3.11 0.15
C TYR A 31 5.23 4.60 0.40
N CYS A 32 5.13 5.03 1.65
CA CYS A 32 5.42 6.40 2.07
C CYS A 32 6.74 6.40 2.85
N PRO A 33 7.85 6.92 2.30
CA PRO A 33 9.15 6.92 2.97
C PRO A 33 9.25 7.92 4.13
N ALA A 34 8.37 8.92 4.15
CA ALA A 34 8.27 9.92 5.21
C ALA A 34 7.05 9.62 6.10
N GLU A 35 6.09 10.54 6.13
CA GLU A 35 4.87 10.39 6.92
C GLU A 35 3.68 9.97 6.03
N PRO A 36 2.71 9.22 6.58
CA PRO A 36 1.49 8.90 5.87
C PRO A 36 0.68 10.17 5.56
N PRO A 37 -0.11 10.19 4.46
CA PRO A 37 -0.97 11.32 4.14
C PRO A 37 -2.01 11.61 5.24
N ALA A 38 -2.51 12.85 5.29
CA ALA A 38 -3.53 13.23 6.26
C ALA A 38 -4.79 12.34 6.18
N GLY A 39 -5.31 11.95 7.35
CA GLY A 39 -6.49 11.10 7.47
C GLY A 39 -6.21 9.60 7.36
N TYR A 40 -4.94 9.18 7.37
CA TYR A 40 -4.54 7.79 7.58
C TYR A 40 -4.28 7.52 9.06
N GLU A 41 -4.84 6.43 9.57
CA GLU A 41 -4.70 6.03 10.98
C GLU A 41 -3.70 4.87 11.12
N PRO A 42 -2.87 4.85 12.18
CA PRO A 42 -2.02 3.70 12.46
C PRO A 42 -2.88 2.49 12.84
N VAL A 43 -2.50 1.31 12.35
CA VAL A 43 -3.14 0.05 12.75
C VAL A 43 -2.11 -0.98 13.17
N ASP A 44 -2.43 -1.72 14.23
CA ASP A 44 -1.67 -2.86 14.73
C ASP A 44 -2.32 -4.16 14.23
N VAL A 45 -2.07 -4.47 12.96
CA VAL A 45 -2.57 -5.68 12.29
C VAL A 45 -1.50 -6.25 11.37
N VAL A 46 -1.55 -7.55 11.10
CA VAL A 46 -0.67 -8.20 10.11
C VAL A 46 -0.73 -7.50 8.75
N ALA A 47 0.38 -7.49 8.01
CA ALA A 47 0.59 -6.58 6.88
C ALA A 47 -0.37 -6.92 5.72
N CYS A 48 -0.65 -8.21 5.56
CA CYS A 48 -1.63 -8.72 4.61
C CYS A 48 -3.06 -8.29 4.92
N ALA A 49 -3.40 -7.97 6.17
CA ALA A 49 -4.73 -7.51 6.55
C ALA A 49 -5.01 -6.05 6.13
N VAL A 50 -3.97 -5.26 5.80
CA VAL A 50 -4.13 -3.89 5.28
C VAL A 50 -4.99 -3.87 4.01
N VAL A 51 -4.84 -4.88 3.15
CA VAL A 51 -5.65 -5.04 1.94
C VAL A 51 -7.13 -5.13 2.30
N ARG A 52 -7.47 -5.93 3.32
CA ARG A 52 -8.86 -6.12 3.76
C ARG A 52 -9.45 -4.83 4.34
N LEU A 53 -8.68 -4.10 5.15
CA LEU A 53 -9.12 -2.82 5.71
C LEU A 53 -9.33 -1.76 4.61
N ALA A 54 -8.47 -1.75 3.60
CA ALA A 54 -8.62 -0.88 2.43
C ALA A 54 -9.86 -1.26 1.59
N GLU A 55 -10.18 -2.55 1.44
CA GLU A 55 -11.42 -3.02 0.79
C GLU A 55 -12.69 -2.54 1.54
N GLU A 56 -12.59 -2.33 2.86
CA GLU A 56 -13.68 -1.78 3.69
C GLU A 56 -13.75 -0.24 3.64
N GLY A 57 -12.88 0.40 2.85
CA GLY A 57 -12.82 1.86 2.70
C GLY A 57 -12.04 2.58 3.79
N ARG A 58 -11.32 1.85 4.66
CA ARG A 58 -10.51 2.47 5.71
C ARG A 58 -9.20 3.00 5.15
N ARG A 59 -8.77 4.16 5.66
CA ARG A 59 -7.48 4.78 5.36
C ARG A 59 -6.53 4.48 6.52
N VAL A 60 -5.68 3.48 6.33
CA VAL A 60 -4.81 2.96 7.40
C VAL A 60 -3.39 2.79 6.91
N TYR A 61 -2.42 2.87 7.82
CA TYR A 61 -1.02 2.58 7.51
C TYR A 61 -0.42 1.64 8.57
N VAL A 62 0.57 0.86 8.14
CA VAL A 62 1.41 0.03 9.01
C VAL A 62 2.81 0.62 9.02
N ASN A 63 3.51 0.46 10.13
CA ASN A 63 4.91 0.85 10.27
C ASN A 63 5.67 -0.22 11.08
N ALA A 64 6.99 -0.04 11.18
CA ALA A 64 7.83 -1.01 11.89
C ALA A 64 7.56 -1.06 13.41
N GLN A 65 6.94 -0.02 14.00
CA GLN A 65 6.74 0.05 15.44
C GLN A 65 5.52 -0.73 15.96
N HIS A 66 4.48 -0.90 15.14
CA HIS A 66 3.18 -1.44 15.58
C HIS A 66 2.82 -2.72 14.84
N HIS A 67 3.76 -3.65 14.69
CA HIS A 67 3.51 -4.86 13.91
C HIS A 67 4.39 -6.04 14.36
N ASP A 68 3.79 -7.21 14.52
CA ASP A 68 4.41 -8.42 15.07
C ASP A 68 4.88 -9.42 13.99
N CYS A 69 4.37 -9.31 12.77
CA CYS A 69 4.69 -10.22 11.67
C CYS A 69 5.93 -9.78 10.90
N ARG A 70 7.09 -10.26 11.39
CA ARG A 70 8.42 -10.03 10.81
C ARG A 70 8.53 -10.32 9.31
N VAL A 71 7.89 -11.40 8.84
CA VAL A 71 7.89 -11.75 7.40
C VAL A 71 7.18 -10.67 6.59
N GLY A 72 6.05 -10.16 7.10
CA GLY A 72 5.32 -9.06 6.48
C GLY A 72 6.14 -7.78 6.47
N GLN A 73 6.80 -7.45 7.58
CA GLN A 73 7.67 -6.28 7.65
C GLN A 73 8.87 -6.38 6.70
N TYR A 74 9.49 -7.56 6.58
CA TYR A 74 10.59 -7.81 5.64
C TYR A 74 10.14 -7.58 4.18
N HIS A 75 9.03 -8.18 3.76
CA HIS A 75 8.50 -7.98 2.40
C HIS A 75 8.07 -6.54 2.10
N LEU A 76 7.72 -5.78 3.13
CA LEU A 76 7.39 -4.36 3.01
C LEU A 76 8.62 -3.43 3.10
N GLY A 77 9.83 -3.97 3.31
CA GLY A 77 11.04 -3.17 3.49
C GLY A 77 11.07 -2.39 4.81
N LEU A 78 10.26 -2.78 5.79
CA LEU A 78 10.18 -2.16 7.12
C LEU A 78 11.21 -2.75 8.10
N LEU A 79 11.90 -3.83 7.73
CA LEU A 79 13.04 -4.40 8.45
C LEU A 79 14.30 -4.31 7.56
N PRO A 80 15.06 -3.21 7.63
CA PRO A 80 16.27 -3.06 6.82
C PRO A 80 17.42 -3.99 7.22
N ASP A 81 17.39 -4.52 8.46
CA ASP A 81 18.47 -5.33 9.05
C ASP A 81 18.15 -6.83 9.19
N ALA A 82 17.05 -7.31 8.57
CA ALA A 82 16.59 -8.70 8.68
C ALA A 82 17.15 -9.63 7.59
#